data_AF-A0AAN8EFC2-F1
#
_entry.id   AF-A0AAN8EFC2-F1
#
_cell.length_a   1.000
_cell.length_b   1.000
_cell.length_c   1.000
_cell.angle_alpha   90.00
_cell.angle_beta   90.00
_cell.angle_gamma   90.00
#
_symmetry.space_group_name_H-M   'P 1'
#
loop_
_entity.id
_entity.type
_entity.pdbx_description
1 polymer ?
#
loop_
_entity_poly.entity_id
_entity_poly.type
_entity_poly.pdbx_seq_one_letter_code
_entity_poly.pdbx_strand_id
1 'polypeptide(L)'
;MAQTTTNNSNPTTKHPNPIPNPHHRKIELQSHADLTYLQTNLAQAAREKLDLHFPLSAKQAAPAEVITLGGAPEPTSQDQHAQGGKNGGEEDENEDPMRRHVRLLVDAFLAQTHSSASHSISVNGIDASSLPQAQLPSCSNPTPDPDSTTSQPLDPSQEIEGLHYTYSAFDLRLQKKLASLHGELESLTAQVSKLRCEAPRSSAEKYASQLEAALARDEEEWEGEQARVRNGTYTGLELDSMREGWNEDVRGVYERGVGDLAVLSGAAQRKEDGDHDVGSLTETVGKVQRARNVAGEFE
;
A
#
# COMPACT_ATOMS: atom_id res chain seq x y z
N MET A 1 -77.03 32.53 -3.02
CA MET A 1 -75.79 32.99 -2.33
C MET A 1 -75.20 31.81 -1.57
N ALA A 2 -73.87 31.80 -1.44
CA ALA A 2 -72.98 30.74 -0.97
C ALA A 2 -72.57 29.70 -2.04
N GLN A 3 -71.46 29.99 -2.72
CA GLN A 3 -70.60 29.02 -3.40
C GLN A 3 -69.48 28.65 -2.43
N THR A 4 -69.24 27.36 -2.22
CA THR A 4 -68.14 26.86 -1.38
C THR A 4 -67.02 26.36 -2.30
N THR A 5 -65.86 26.99 -2.14
CA THR A 5 -64.57 26.66 -2.75
C THR A 5 -64.00 25.37 -2.19
N THR A 6 -63.46 24.49 -3.03
CA THR A 6 -62.38 23.56 -2.65
C THR A 6 -61.35 23.44 -3.75
N ASN A 7 -60.17 24.03 -3.49
CA ASN A 7 -58.91 23.75 -4.15
C ASN A 7 -58.49 22.29 -3.89
N ASN A 8 -57.92 21.60 -4.89
CA ASN A 8 -56.98 20.52 -4.59
C ASN A 8 -55.86 20.47 -5.64
N SER A 9 -54.73 21.02 -5.20
CA SER A 9 -53.40 20.97 -5.81
C SER A 9 -52.83 19.55 -5.72
N ASN A 10 -52.50 18.97 -6.86
CA ASN A 10 -51.83 17.66 -6.95
C ASN A 10 -50.33 17.83 -6.65
N PRO A 11 -49.76 17.23 -5.59
CA PRO A 11 -48.33 17.32 -5.33
C PRO A 11 -47.56 16.36 -6.27
N THR A 12 -46.57 16.92 -6.97
CA THR A 12 -45.59 16.18 -7.74
C THR A 12 -44.86 15.19 -6.83
N THR A 13 -45.01 13.90 -7.11
CA THR A 13 -44.31 12.82 -6.44
C THR A 13 -42.81 12.93 -6.76
N LYS A 14 -42.04 13.52 -5.85
CA LYS A 14 -40.57 13.39 -5.85
C LYS A 14 -40.28 11.91 -5.60
N HIS A 15 -39.73 11.22 -6.59
CA HIS A 15 -39.25 9.85 -6.42
C HIS A 15 -38.22 9.80 -5.27
N PRO A 16 -38.36 8.87 -4.31
CA PRO A 16 -37.32 8.66 -3.30
C PRO A 16 -36.08 8.11 -4.01
N ASN A 17 -34.91 8.61 -3.59
CA ASN A 17 -33.55 8.28 -4.05
C ASN A 17 -33.44 7.05 -4.97
N PRO A 18 -32.94 7.19 -6.22
CA PRO A 18 -32.67 6.04 -7.06
C PRO A 18 -31.68 5.12 -6.34
N ILE A 19 -32.09 3.89 -6.10
CA ILE A 19 -31.22 2.83 -5.61
C ILE A 19 -30.06 2.74 -6.61
N PRO A 20 -28.78 2.89 -6.19
CA PRO A 20 -27.66 2.86 -7.12
C PRO A 20 -27.69 1.53 -7.86
N ASN A 21 -27.89 1.58 -9.18
CA ASN A 21 -27.96 0.38 -10.00
C ASN A 21 -26.65 -0.41 -9.81
N PRO A 22 -26.70 -1.64 -9.26
CA PRO A 22 -25.50 -2.42 -8.93
C PRO A 22 -24.72 -2.92 -10.15
N HIS A 23 -25.20 -2.61 -11.36
CA HIS A 23 -24.66 -3.10 -12.63
C HIS A 23 -23.82 -2.07 -13.40
N HIS A 24 -23.63 -0.85 -12.90
CA HIS A 24 -22.83 0.17 -13.59
C HIS A 24 -21.53 0.45 -12.84
N ARG A 25 -20.40 0.23 -13.52
CA ARG A 25 -19.07 0.59 -13.02
C ARG A 25 -18.96 2.12 -12.94
N LYS A 26 -18.60 2.65 -11.78
CA LYS A 26 -18.26 4.07 -11.61
C LYS A 26 -16.95 4.39 -12.32
N ILE A 27 -16.86 5.61 -12.85
CA ILE A 27 -15.65 6.12 -13.49
C ILE A 27 -14.73 6.65 -12.40
N GLU A 28 -13.59 5.99 -12.20
CA GLU A 28 -12.58 6.42 -11.23
C GLU A 28 -11.63 7.46 -11.85
N LEU A 29 -11.50 8.61 -11.19
CA LEU A 29 -10.50 9.62 -11.51
C LEU A 29 -9.30 9.49 -10.57
N GLN A 30 -8.10 9.80 -11.08
CA GLN A 30 -6.85 9.72 -10.29
C GLN A 30 -6.81 10.82 -9.23
N SER A 31 -7.34 12.01 -9.57
CA SER A 31 -7.33 13.16 -8.68
C SER A 31 -8.58 14.03 -8.83
N HIS A 32 -8.85 14.88 -7.83
CA HIS A 32 -9.87 15.92 -7.95
C HIS A 32 -9.52 16.98 -9.01
N ALA A 33 -8.23 17.18 -9.28
CA ALA A 33 -7.78 18.10 -10.32
C ALA A 33 -8.26 17.66 -11.71
N ASP A 34 -8.33 16.36 -11.98
CA ASP A 34 -8.83 15.82 -13.26
C ASP A 34 -10.30 16.20 -13.48
N LEU A 35 -11.12 16.13 -12.42
CA LEU A 35 -12.53 16.52 -12.46
C LEU A 35 -12.65 18.00 -12.81
N THR A 36 -11.88 18.86 -12.12
CA THR A 36 -11.88 20.30 -12.39
C THR A 36 -11.38 20.61 -13.81
N TYR A 37 -10.37 19.90 -14.30
CA TYR A 37 -9.84 20.05 -15.66
C TYR A 37 -10.89 19.72 -16.72
N LEU A 38 -11.65 18.65 -16.53
CA LEU A 38 -12.74 18.27 -17.45
C LEU A 38 -13.84 19.35 -17.46
N GLN A 39 -14.21 19.88 -16.29
CA GLN A 39 -15.20 20.95 -16.20
C GLN A 39 -14.73 22.24 -16.90
N THR A 40 -13.49 22.66 -16.67
CA THR A 40 -12.95 23.90 -17.25
C THR A 40 -12.77 23.78 -18.75
N ASN A 41 -12.23 22.66 -19.24
CA ASN A 41 -12.06 22.42 -20.67
C ASN A 41 -13.42 22.37 -21.39
N LEU A 42 -14.42 21.68 -20.82
CA LEU A 42 -15.77 21.64 -21.38
C LEU A 42 -16.42 23.04 -21.44
N ALA A 43 -16.30 23.81 -20.36
CA ALA A 43 -16.83 25.17 -20.32
C ALA A 43 -16.10 26.10 -21.31
N GLN A 44 -14.78 25.96 -21.44
CA GLN A 44 -13.98 26.72 -22.39
C GLN A 44 -14.36 26.36 -23.84
N ALA A 45 -14.41 25.08 -24.17
CA ALA A 45 -14.80 24.61 -25.50
C ALA A 45 -16.21 25.08 -25.87
N ALA A 46 -17.14 25.08 -24.91
CA ALA A 46 -18.48 25.61 -25.12
C ALA A 46 -18.47 27.12 -25.43
N ARG A 47 -17.65 27.90 -24.72
CA ARG A 47 -17.48 29.35 -24.97
C ARG A 47 -16.84 29.63 -26.32
N GLU A 48 -15.77 28.93 -26.68
CA GLU A 48 -15.11 29.06 -27.98
C GLU A 48 -16.09 28.78 -29.14
N LYS A 49 -16.98 27.78 -28.97
CA LYS A 49 -18.04 27.50 -29.93
C LYS A 49 -19.10 28.59 -29.97
N LEU A 50 -19.50 29.14 -28.83
CA LEU A 50 -20.41 30.29 -28.79
C LEU A 50 -19.80 31.51 -29.47
N ASP A 51 -18.51 31.77 -29.28
CA ASP A 51 -17.80 32.90 -29.89
C ASP A 51 -17.70 32.77 -31.40
N LEU A 52 -17.48 31.55 -31.92
CA LEU A 52 -17.42 31.29 -33.35
C LEU A 52 -18.79 31.51 -34.04
N HIS A 53 -19.89 31.14 -33.38
CA HIS A 53 -21.22 31.19 -33.97
C HIS A 53 -21.99 32.49 -33.64
N PHE A 54 -21.59 33.19 -32.58
CA PHE A 54 -22.13 34.48 -32.15
C PHE A 54 -20.97 35.42 -31.81
N PRO A 55 -20.25 35.95 -32.82
CA PRO A 55 -19.12 36.84 -32.58
C PRO A 55 -19.60 38.14 -31.94
N LEU A 56 -18.81 38.67 -31.02
CA LEU A 56 -19.08 39.95 -30.33
C LEU A 56 -19.27 41.14 -31.29
N SER A 57 -18.75 41.02 -32.52
CA SER A 57 -18.86 42.01 -33.59
C SER A 57 -20.22 42.02 -34.32
N ALA A 58 -21.06 40.99 -34.14
CA ALA A 58 -22.35 40.90 -34.85
C ALA A 58 -23.33 42.05 -34.56
N LYS A 59 -23.11 42.82 -33.47
CA LYS A 59 -23.85 44.06 -33.18
C LYS A 59 -23.34 45.31 -33.91
N GLN A 60 -22.10 45.33 -34.41
CA GLN A 60 -21.55 46.48 -35.12
C GLN A 60 -21.85 46.45 -36.63
N ALA A 61 -22.35 45.33 -37.15
CA ALA A 61 -22.95 45.29 -38.48
C ALA A 61 -24.26 46.08 -38.44
N ALA A 62 -24.20 47.36 -38.79
CA ALA A 62 -25.36 48.21 -38.99
C ALA A 62 -26.43 47.43 -39.79
N PRO A 63 -27.71 47.45 -39.40
CA PRO A 63 -28.76 46.81 -40.17
C PRO A 63 -28.70 47.41 -41.58
N ALA A 64 -28.55 46.52 -42.58
CA ALA A 64 -28.37 46.84 -43.99
C ALA A 64 -28.96 48.20 -44.35
N GLU A 65 -28.07 49.18 -44.61
CA GLU A 65 -28.46 50.51 -45.03
C GLU A 65 -29.50 50.38 -46.15
N VAL A 66 -30.66 50.98 -45.93
CA VAL A 66 -31.66 51.19 -46.97
C VAL A 66 -30.94 51.92 -48.10
N ILE A 67 -30.69 51.23 -49.21
CA ILE A 67 -30.05 51.78 -50.40
C ILE A 67 -30.94 52.92 -50.91
N THR A 68 -30.65 54.15 -50.51
CA THR A 68 -31.13 55.34 -51.20
C THR A 68 -30.43 55.41 -52.54
N LEU A 69 -31.18 55.09 -53.60
CA LEU A 69 -30.75 55.17 -54.98
C LEU A 69 -30.50 56.64 -55.37
N GLY A 70 -29.25 57.08 -55.38
CA GLY A 70 -28.83 58.30 -56.07
C GLY A 70 -27.64 59.06 -55.47
N GLY A 71 -26.47 58.94 -56.10
CA GLY A 71 -25.44 59.99 -56.16
C GLY A 71 -24.26 59.88 -55.18
N ALA A 72 -23.10 59.49 -55.71
CA ALA A 72 -21.76 59.64 -55.11
C ALA A 72 -21.33 61.15 -55.06
N PRO A 73 -20.30 61.60 -54.30
CA PRO A 73 -18.99 60.95 -54.14
C PRO A 73 -18.31 60.96 -52.73
N GLU A 74 -17.51 59.91 -52.47
CA GLU A 74 -16.10 59.83 -51.96
C GLU A 74 -15.54 60.86 -50.93
N PRO A 75 -14.37 60.62 -50.31
CA PRO A 75 -13.97 59.56 -49.37
C PRO A 75 -13.37 60.19 -48.08
N THR A 76 -13.25 59.45 -46.97
CA THR A 76 -12.26 59.83 -45.95
C THR A 76 -11.77 58.61 -45.19
N SER A 77 -10.57 58.17 -45.54
CA SER A 77 -9.74 57.29 -44.74
C SER A 77 -9.37 58.01 -43.45
N GLN A 78 -9.60 57.38 -42.30
CA GLN A 78 -8.71 57.47 -41.15
C GLN A 78 -8.63 56.09 -40.48
N ASP A 79 -7.53 55.39 -40.77
CA ASP A 79 -6.86 54.55 -39.78
C ASP A 79 -6.67 55.36 -38.50
N GLN A 80 -6.92 54.77 -37.32
CA GLN A 80 -5.87 54.55 -36.32
C GLN A 80 -6.36 53.99 -34.97
N HIS A 81 -5.49 53.13 -34.45
CA HIS A 81 -5.16 52.87 -33.05
C HIS A 81 -6.03 51.94 -32.20
N ALA A 82 -5.55 50.70 -32.15
CA ALA A 82 -5.38 49.93 -30.93
C ALA A 82 -4.92 50.80 -29.76
N GLN A 83 -5.82 51.09 -28.82
CA GLN A 83 -5.54 51.16 -27.39
C GLN A 83 -6.87 51.32 -26.64
N GLY A 84 -7.18 50.36 -25.78
CA GLY A 84 -8.34 50.42 -24.91
C GLY A 84 -8.28 49.27 -23.94
N GLY A 85 -7.70 49.53 -22.77
CA GLY A 85 -7.60 48.56 -21.69
C GLY A 85 -8.97 47.95 -21.38
N LYS A 86 -8.99 46.62 -21.30
CA LYS A 86 -10.14 45.82 -20.91
C LYS A 86 -10.58 46.20 -19.49
N ASN A 87 -11.44 47.21 -19.39
CA ASN A 87 -12.44 47.28 -18.34
C ASN A 87 -13.48 46.19 -18.64
N GLY A 88 -13.30 45.01 -18.04
CA GLY A 88 -14.16 43.84 -18.22
C GLY A 88 -15.55 43.95 -17.57
N GLY A 89 -16.17 45.14 -17.61
CA GLY A 89 -17.46 45.43 -16.97
C GLY A 89 -18.60 45.81 -17.92
N GLU A 90 -18.31 46.15 -19.18
CA GLU A 90 -19.33 46.64 -20.14
C GLU A 90 -19.74 45.61 -21.21
N GLU A 91 -19.10 44.43 -21.24
CA GLU A 91 -19.34 43.41 -22.28
C GLU A 91 -20.68 42.65 -22.08
N ASP A 92 -21.19 42.52 -20.85
CA ASP A 92 -22.41 41.75 -20.56
C ASP A 92 -23.73 42.54 -20.80
N GLU A 93 -23.71 43.87 -20.71
CA GLU A 93 -24.85 44.73 -21.08
C GLU A 93 -24.91 44.97 -22.60
N ASN A 94 -23.75 44.96 -23.26
CA ASN A 94 -23.65 45.11 -24.70
C ASN A 94 -23.63 43.77 -25.46
N GLU A 95 -23.96 42.65 -24.82
CA GLU A 95 -24.03 41.32 -25.48
C GLU A 95 -25.31 41.15 -26.32
N ASP A 96 -25.25 40.41 -27.44
CA ASP A 96 -26.43 40.04 -28.24
C ASP A 96 -27.45 39.28 -27.36
N PRO A 97 -28.73 39.70 -27.30
CA PRO A 97 -29.75 38.99 -26.50
C PRO A 97 -29.85 37.50 -26.85
N MET A 98 -29.63 37.13 -28.12
CA MET A 98 -29.62 35.73 -28.54
C MET A 98 -28.40 34.98 -27.98
N ARG A 99 -27.21 35.57 -28.09
CA ARG A 99 -25.96 34.99 -27.53
C ARG A 99 -26.08 34.77 -26.03
N ARG A 100 -26.59 35.77 -25.30
CA ARG A 100 -26.81 35.69 -23.85
C ARG A 100 -27.79 34.58 -23.49
N HIS A 101 -28.90 34.44 -24.22
CA HIS A 101 -29.87 33.38 -23.95
C HIS A 101 -29.29 31.99 -24.20
N VAL A 102 -28.57 31.80 -25.30
CA VAL A 102 -27.91 30.51 -25.60
C VAL A 102 -26.84 30.19 -24.57
N ARG A 103 -26.04 31.19 -24.15
CA ARG A 103 -25.06 31.03 -23.07
C ARG A 103 -25.70 30.55 -21.78
N LEU A 104 -26.82 31.15 -21.37
CA LEU A 104 -27.56 30.72 -20.18
C LEU A 104 -28.09 29.28 -20.30
N LEU A 105 -28.60 28.88 -21.47
CA LEU A 105 -29.06 27.51 -21.71
C LEU A 105 -27.90 26.50 -21.67
N VAL A 106 -26.75 26.87 -22.25
CA VAL A 106 -25.54 26.03 -22.24
C VAL A 106 -25.01 25.90 -20.82
N ASP A 107 -24.88 26.98 -20.06
CA ASP A 107 -24.42 26.95 -18.68
C ASP A 107 -25.37 26.10 -17.80
N ALA A 108 -26.68 26.25 -17.97
CA ALA A 108 -27.67 25.42 -17.29
C ALA A 108 -27.57 23.93 -17.68
N PHE A 109 -27.36 23.64 -18.96
CA PHE A 109 -27.15 22.29 -19.46
C PHE A 109 -25.86 21.66 -18.90
N LEU A 110 -24.76 22.42 -18.84
CA LEU A 110 -23.50 21.99 -18.26
C LEU A 110 -23.65 21.67 -16.76
N ALA A 111 -24.35 22.53 -16.02
CA ALA A 111 -24.64 22.30 -14.61
C ALA A 111 -25.49 21.04 -14.38
N GLN A 112 -26.53 20.84 -15.19
CA GLN A 112 -27.38 19.65 -15.13
C GLN A 112 -26.59 18.38 -15.49
N THR A 113 -25.73 18.45 -16.51
CA THR A 113 -24.89 17.33 -16.94
C THR A 113 -23.87 16.97 -15.87
N HIS A 114 -23.22 17.96 -15.25
CA HIS A 114 -22.30 17.74 -14.15
C HIS A 114 -23.00 17.11 -12.95
N SER A 115 -24.18 17.63 -12.58
CA SER A 115 -24.98 17.07 -11.48
C SER A 115 -25.34 15.61 -11.75
N SER A 116 -25.83 15.29 -12.95
CA SER A 116 -26.15 13.91 -13.34
C SER A 116 -24.91 13.00 -13.36
N ALA A 117 -23.81 13.46 -13.96
CA ALA A 117 -22.57 12.70 -14.09
C ALA A 117 -21.86 12.48 -12.75
N SER A 118 -21.96 13.41 -11.80
CA SER A 118 -21.32 13.31 -10.47
C SER A 118 -21.72 12.07 -9.67
N HIS A 119 -22.90 11.50 -9.95
CA HIS A 119 -23.39 10.26 -9.32
C HIS A 119 -22.72 8.99 -9.89
N SER A 120 -22.05 9.10 -11.04
CA SER A 120 -21.39 7.99 -11.74
C SER A 120 -19.85 8.12 -11.77
N ILE A 121 -19.30 9.12 -11.08
CA ILE A 121 -17.87 9.41 -11.00
C ILE A 121 -17.41 9.30 -9.54
N SER A 122 -16.30 8.61 -9.33
CA SER A 122 -15.62 8.51 -8.04
C SER A 122 -14.17 8.98 -8.17
N VAL A 123 -13.65 9.56 -7.09
CA VAL A 123 -12.25 9.98 -6.98
C VAL A 123 -11.67 9.20 -5.81
N ASN A 124 -10.78 8.25 -6.10
CA ASN A 124 -10.18 7.39 -5.07
C ASN A 124 -11.22 6.74 -4.14
N GLY A 125 -12.36 6.30 -4.70
CA GLY A 125 -13.45 5.67 -3.95
C GLY A 125 -14.41 6.62 -3.22
N ILE A 126 -14.23 7.95 -3.32
CA ILE A 126 -15.17 8.96 -2.81
C ILE A 126 -16.05 9.44 -3.97
N ASP A 127 -17.36 9.50 -3.77
CA ASP A 127 -18.28 9.96 -4.81
C ASP A 127 -18.10 11.45 -5.10
N ALA A 128 -18.05 11.82 -6.38
CA ALA A 128 -17.86 13.19 -6.82
C ALA A 128 -18.96 14.15 -6.33
N SER A 129 -20.17 13.65 -6.05
CA SER A 129 -21.28 14.43 -5.46
C SER A 129 -21.03 14.87 -4.02
N SER A 130 -20.14 14.19 -3.29
CA SER A 130 -19.78 14.51 -1.91
C SER A 130 -18.59 15.48 -1.80
N LEU A 131 -17.86 15.67 -2.90
CA LEU A 131 -16.77 16.63 -2.95
C LEU A 131 -17.35 18.05 -3.07
N PRO A 132 -16.82 19.03 -2.31
CA PRO A 132 -17.21 20.41 -2.49
C PRO A 132 -16.92 20.79 -3.93
N GLN A 133 -17.99 21.12 -4.67
CA GLN A 133 -17.88 21.54 -6.06
C GLN A 133 -16.93 22.73 -6.09
N ALA A 134 -15.75 22.57 -6.69
CA ALA A 134 -14.91 23.69 -7.05
C ALA A 134 -15.81 24.64 -7.80
N GLN A 135 -16.03 25.83 -7.23
CA GLN A 135 -16.88 26.83 -7.85
C GLN A 135 -16.26 27.07 -9.22
N LEU A 136 -16.92 26.57 -10.27
CA LEU A 136 -16.72 27.09 -11.62
C LEU A 136 -16.73 28.60 -11.45
N PRO A 137 -15.73 29.35 -11.97
CA PRO A 137 -15.76 30.79 -11.91
C PRO A 137 -16.97 31.27 -12.69
N SER A 138 -18.10 31.35 -11.99
CA SER A 138 -19.20 32.22 -12.27
C SER A 138 -18.68 33.59 -11.86
N CYS A 139 -18.43 34.42 -12.85
CA CYS A 139 -18.12 35.83 -12.67
C CYS A 139 -19.34 36.47 -11.96
N SER A 140 -19.38 36.37 -10.64
CA SER A 140 -20.19 37.20 -9.77
C SER A 140 -19.22 37.73 -8.73
N ASN A 141 -18.85 38.98 -8.93
CA ASN A 141 -17.79 39.68 -8.20
C ASN A 141 -17.99 39.61 -6.69
N PRO A 142 -16.89 39.59 -5.90
CA PRO A 142 -16.92 40.13 -4.55
C PRO A 142 -17.21 41.63 -4.65
N THR A 143 -18.19 42.10 -3.89
CA THR A 143 -18.49 43.52 -3.66
C THR A 143 -17.22 44.31 -3.33
N PRO A 144 -16.90 45.39 -4.07
CA PRO A 144 -15.91 46.35 -3.64
C PRO A 144 -16.58 47.40 -2.75
N ASP A 145 -16.11 47.50 -1.51
CA ASP A 145 -16.37 48.65 -0.65
C ASP A 145 -15.76 49.92 -1.30
N PRO A 146 -16.53 51.01 -1.51
CA PRO A 146 -16.00 52.25 -2.02
C PRO A 146 -15.63 53.16 -0.85
N ASP A 147 -14.45 52.99 -0.26
CA ASP A 147 -13.78 54.05 0.52
C ASP A 147 -12.37 53.61 0.96
N SER A 148 -11.33 53.94 0.19
CA SER A 148 -10.10 54.52 0.74
C SER A 148 -9.15 54.98 -0.37
N THR A 149 -8.99 56.29 -0.41
CA THR A 149 -7.97 57.07 -1.09
C THR A 149 -6.54 56.59 -0.80
N THR A 150 -5.71 56.55 -1.86
CA THR A 150 -4.24 56.66 -1.85
C THR A 150 -3.44 55.57 -1.14
N SER A 151 -2.81 54.68 -1.93
CA SER A 151 -1.34 54.50 -2.00
C SER A 151 -0.97 53.21 -2.76
N GLN A 152 -0.42 53.36 -3.96
CA GLN A 152 0.61 52.46 -4.50
C GLN A 152 1.98 53.04 -4.08
N PRO A 153 3.10 52.29 -4.05
CA PRO A 153 3.34 50.96 -4.64
C PRO A 153 4.09 49.96 -3.72
N LEU A 154 4.04 48.65 -4.01
CA LEU A 154 5.20 47.73 -3.96
C LEU A 154 4.80 46.33 -4.45
N ASP A 155 5.14 46.00 -5.69
CA ASP A 155 5.13 44.64 -6.25
C ASP A 155 6.45 43.93 -5.85
N PRO A 156 6.44 42.79 -5.14
CA PRO A 156 7.64 41.99 -4.90
C PRO A 156 7.75 40.82 -5.90
N SER A 157 7.51 41.06 -7.19
CA SER A 157 7.71 40.06 -8.24
C SER A 157 9.19 40.03 -8.65
N GLN A 158 10.01 39.28 -7.90
CA GLN A 158 11.39 39.04 -8.31
C GLN A 158 11.40 38.03 -9.46
N GLU A 159 11.66 38.50 -10.69
CA GLU A 159 12.07 37.64 -11.79
C GLU A 159 13.47 37.11 -11.50
N ILE A 160 13.54 35.90 -10.94
CA ILE A 160 14.76 35.11 -10.90
C ILE A 160 14.63 34.06 -12.01
N GLU A 161 15.52 34.11 -12.99
CA GLU A 161 15.65 33.11 -14.08
C GLU A 161 14.42 32.95 -15.01
N GLY A 162 13.63 34.00 -15.22
CA GLY A 162 12.50 33.97 -16.18
C GLY A 162 11.26 33.23 -15.68
N LEU A 163 11.19 32.94 -14.37
CA LEU A 163 10.00 32.41 -13.70
C LEU A 163 9.32 33.51 -12.90
N HIS A 164 8.06 33.78 -13.22
CA HIS A 164 7.23 34.73 -12.48
C HIS A 164 6.78 34.13 -11.14
N TYR A 165 7.46 34.49 -10.06
CA TYR A 165 7.05 34.15 -8.71
C TYR A 165 6.01 35.14 -8.22
N THR A 166 4.76 34.69 -8.08
CA THR A 166 3.75 35.44 -7.30
C THR A 166 3.90 35.05 -5.84
N TYR A 167 4.27 36.03 -5.02
CA TYR A 167 4.34 35.80 -3.58
C TYR A 167 2.92 35.88 -2.99
N SER A 168 2.33 34.73 -2.68
CA SER A 168 1.10 34.71 -1.87
C SER A 168 1.42 35.06 -0.43
N ALA A 169 0.56 35.84 0.23
CA ALA A 169 0.68 36.12 1.65
C ALA A 169 0.70 34.82 2.46
N PHE A 170 1.54 34.79 3.50
CA PHE A 170 1.75 33.62 4.33
C PHE A 170 0.54 33.37 5.25
N ASP A 171 -0.10 32.20 5.16
CA ASP A 171 -1.26 31.86 5.99
C ASP A 171 -0.83 31.33 7.38
N LEU A 172 -1.04 32.16 8.40
CA LEU A 172 -0.75 31.84 9.80
C LEU A 172 -1.52 30.62 10.33
N ARG A 173 -2.73 30.35 9.83
CA ARG A 173 -3.52 29.19 10.26
C ARG A 173 -2.91 27.90 9.74
N LEU A 174 -2.47 27.90 8.49
CA LEU A 174 -1.79 26.76 7.89
C LEU A 174 -0.43 26.53 8.55
N GLN A 175 0.32 27.60 8.84
CA GLN A 175 1.57 27.51 9.59
C GLN A 175 1.37 26.90 10.98
N LYS A 176 0.35 27.32 11.73
CA LYS A 176 0.05 26.76 13.05
C LYS A 176 -0.23 25.26 12.96
N LYS A 177 -0.95 24.82 11.92
CA LYS A 177 -1.19 23.40 11.66
C LYS A 177 0.10 22.66 11.31
N LEU A 178 0.93 23.21 10.43
CA LEU A 178 2.23 22.63 10.08
C LEU A 178 3.14 22.49 11.30
N ALA A 179 3.22 23.51 12.14
CA ALA A 179 3.99 23.47 13.38
C ALA A 179 3.47 22.39 14.34
N SER A 180 2.14 22.26 14.49
CA SER A 180 1.53 21.20 15.30
C SER A 180 1.83 19.80 14.76
N LEU A 181 1.66 19.59 13.45
CA LEU A 181 1.92 18.32 12.78
C LEU A 181 3.40 17.94 12.88
N HIS A 182 4.30 18.91 12.77
CA HIS A 182 5.74 18.66 12.92
C HIS A 182 6.10 18.27 14.35
N GLY A 183 5.54 18.95 15.36
CA GLY A 183 5.72 18.56 16.75
C GLY A 183 5.16 17.16 17.05
N GLU A 184 4.02 16.80 16.45
CA GLU A 184 3.47 15.44 16.56
C GLU A 184 4.41 14.41 15.92
N LEU A 185 4.93 14.69 14.72
CA LEU A 185 5.88 13.81 14.01
C LEU A 185 7.15 13.58 14.85
N GLU A 186 7.74 14.63 15.40
CA GLU A 186 8.92 14.54 16.27
C GLU A 186 8.62 13.70 17.52
N SER A 187 7.46 13.94 18.17
CA SER A 187 7.06 13.19 19.34
C SER A 187 6.86 11.70 19.05
N LEU A 188 6.26 11.37 17.90
CA LEU A 188 5.99 10.00 17.50
C LEU A 188 7.29 9.29 17.09
N THR A 189 8.20 10.01 16.44
CA THR A 189 9.53 9.50 16.08
C THR A 189 10.35 9.17 17.33
N ALA A 190 10.30 10.04 18.35
CA ALA A 190 10.92 9.76 19.65
C ALA A 190 10.26 8.55 20.34
N GLN A 191 8.94 8.43 20.32
CA GLN A 191 8.21 7.30 20.89
C GLN A 191 8.54 5.98 20.20
N VAL A 192 8.57 5.95 18.86
CA VAL A 192 8.95 4.75 18.11
C VAL A 192 10.39 4.35 18.40
N SER A 193 11.30 5.33 18.50
CA SER A 193 12.70 5.07 18.86
C SER A 193 12.81 4.47 20.26
N LYS A 194 12.06 5.03 21.22
CA LYS A 194 11.96 4.50 22.59
C LYS A 194 11.40 3.07 22.60
N LEU A 195 10.31 2.82 21.88
CA LEU A 195 9.69 1.50 21.79
C LEU A 195 10.64 0.46 21.18
N ARG A 196 11.39 0.83 20.13
CA ARG A 196 12.40 -0.07 19.52
C ARG A 196 13.54 -0.41 20.47
N CYS A 197 13.88 0.48 21.41
CA CYS A 197 14.91 0.22 22.41
C CYS A 197 14.36 -0.58 23.61
N GLU A 198 13.19 -0.19 24.13
CA GLU A 198 12.63 -0.75 25.36
C GLU A 198 11.86 -2.05 25.15
N ALA A 199 11.12 -2.21 24.05
CA ALA A 199 10.28 -3.39 23.85
C ALA A 199 11.08 -4.69 23.76
N PRO A 200 12.20 -4.77 23.02
CA PRO A 200 13.02 -6.00 22.99
C PRO A 200 13.67 -6.29 24.36
N ARG A 201 14.09 -5.24 25.08
CA ARG A 201 14.69 -5.39 26.41
C ARG A 201 13.66 -5.89 27.43
N SER A 202 12.49 -5.26 27.48
CA SER A 202 11.42 -5.62 28.41
C SER A 202 10.86 -7.02 28.13
N SER A 203 10.76 -7.44 26.88
CA SER A 203 10.36 -8.82 26.56
C SER A 203 11.42 -9.81 27.02
N ALA A 204 12.70 -9.56 26.74
CA ALA A 204 13.80 -10.43 27.18
C ALA A 204 13.84 -10.56 28.71
N GLU A 205 13.68 -9.48 29.46
CA GLU A 205 13.63 -9.50 30.94
C GLU A 205 12.44 -10.34 31.46
N LYS A 206 11.28 -10.27 30.82
CA LYS A 206 10.11 -11.11 31.16
C LYS A 206 10.36 -12.59 30.86
N TYR A 207 10.98 -12.92 29.73
CA TYR A 207 11.32 -14.30 29.41
C TYR A 207 12.42 -14.85 30.32
N ALA A 208 13.44 -14.04 30.65
CA ALA A 208 14.50 -14.41 31.58
C ALA A 208 13.93 -14.74 32.97
N SER A 209 13.09 -13.86 33.53
CA SER A 209 12.44 -14.11 34.82
C SER A 209 11.53 -15.34 34.83
N GLN A 210 10.82 -15.62 33.72
CA GLN A 210 10.04 -16.85 33.59
C GLN A 210 10.92 -18.11 33.53
N LEU A 211 12.04 -18.05 32.81
CA LEU A 211 12.98 -19.16 32.69
C LEU A 211 13.69 -19.42 34.03
N GLU A 212 14.12 -18.38 34.72
CA GLU A 212 14.69 -18.48 36.07
C GLU A 212 13.70 -19.12 37.05
N ALA A 213 12.43 -18.74 36.98
CA ALA A 213 11.39 -19.36 37.80
C ALA A 213 11.13 -20.83 37.43
N ALA A 214 11.31 -21.25 36.18
CA ALA A 214 11.22 -22.65 35.79
C ALA A 214 12.44 -23.45 36.27
N LEU A 215 13.65 -22.92 36.06
CA LEU A 215 14.89 -23.55 36.53
C LEU A 215 14.93 -23.68 38.05
N ALA A 216 14.39 -22.71 38.79
CA ALA A 216 14.28 -22.81 40.24
C ALA A 216 13.37 -23.98 40.67
N ARG A 217 12.24 -24.20 39.98
CA ARG A 217 11.37 -25.36 40.24
C ARG A 217 12.09 -26.66 39.90
N ASP A 218 12.77 -26.71 38.75
CA ASP A 218 13.50 -27.90 38.32
C ASP A 218 14.65 -28.23 39.28
N GLU A 219 15.35 -27.22 39.81
CA GLU A 219 16.40 -27.41 40.83
C GLU A 219 15.80 -27.91 42.16
N GLU A 220 14.66 -27.36 42.61
CA GLU A 220 13.95 -27.87 43.80
C GLU A 220 13.53 -29.34 43.62
N GLU A 221 13.01 -29.71 42.44
CA GLU A 221 12.66 -31.09 42.10
C GLU A 221 13.90 -32.00 42.08
N TRP A 222 14.99 -31.53 41.47
CA TRP A 222 16.26 -32.26 41.39
C TRP A 222 16.91 -32.45 42.76
N GLU A 223 16.93 -31.41 43.61
CA GLU A 223 17.41 -31.50 44.98
C GLU A 223 16.56 -32.47 45.80
N GLY A 224 15.24 -32.45 45.61
CA GLY A 224 14.32 -33.42 46.19
C GLY A 224 14.64 -34.86 45.77
N GLU A 225 14.88 -35.09 44.48
CA GLU A 225 15.23 -36.40 43.95
C GLU A 225 16.61 -36.87 44.44
N GLN A 226 17.60 -35.98 44.44
CA GLN A 226 18.92 -36.28 44.99
C GLN A 226 18.87 -36.58 46.50
N ALA A 227 17.99 -35.91 47.25
CA ALA A 227 17.73 -36.25 48.64
C ALA A 227 17.08 -37.64 48.78
N ARG A 228 16.16 -38.02 47.88
CA ARG A 228 15.56 -39.38 47.85
C ARG A 228 16.58 -40.45 47.51
N VAL A 229 17.46 -40.20 46.55
CA VAL A 229 18.61 -41.06 46.19
C VAL A 229 19.54 -41.23 47.39
N ARG A 230 19.94 -40.13 48.02
CA ARG A 230 20.81 -40.14 49.21
C ARG A 230 20.18 -40.89 50.38
N ASN A 231 18.87 -40.74 50.58
CA ASN A 231 18.12 -41.46 51.60
C ASN A 231 17.83 -42.92 51.22
N GLY A 232 18.28 -43.39 50.05
CA GLY A 232 18.10 -44.78 49.59
C GLY A 232 16.66 -45.15 49.24
N THR A 233 15.80 -44.16 49.02
CA THR A 233 14.36 -44.34 48.70
C THR A 233 14.05 -44.23 47.21
N TYR A 234 15.06 -43.94 46.39
CA TYR A 234 14.92 -43.85 44.94
C TYR A 234 15.15 -45.21 44.28
N THR A 235 14.13 -45.71 43.58
CA THR A 235 14.13 -47.00 42.86
C THR A 235 14.14 -46.78 41.34
N GLY A 236 14.82 -45.73 40.86
CA GLY A 236 14.60 -45.22 39.51
C GLY A 236 15.15 -46.07 38.37
N LEU A 237 16.13 -46.92 38.62
CA LEU A 237 16.66 -47.85 37.62
C LEU A 237 17.14 -49.11 38.33
N GLU A 238 16.24 -50.08 38.49
CA GLU A 238 16.63 -51.44 38.82
C GLU A 238 17.41 -51.98 37.62
N LEU A 239 18.73 -52.09 37.75
CA LEU A 239 19.52 -52.81 36.76
C LEU A 239 19.03 -54.25 36.79
N ASP A 240 18.35 -54.67 35.73
CA ASP A 240 17.86 -56.04 35.59
C ASP A 240 18.98 -56.99 36.02
N SER A 241 18.70 -57.80 37.04
CA SER A 241 19.67 -58.75 37.55
C SER A 241 20.13 -59.60 36.38
N MET A 242 21.44 -59.63 36.15
CA MET A 242 22.05 -60.29 35.00
C MET A 242 21.47 -61.70 34.83
N ARG A 243 21.05 -62.05 33.60
CA ARG A 243 20.40 -63.34 33.30
C ARG A 243 21.16 -64.48 33.99
N GLU A 244 20.45 -65.25 34.80
CA GLU A 244 21.01 -66.40 35.50
C GLU A 244 21.70 -67.34 34.49
N GLY A 245 22.95 -67.69 34.74
CA GLY A 245 23.76 -68.51 33.84
C GLY A 245 24.50 -67.76 32.73
N TRP A 246 24.34 -66.44 32.54
CA TRP A 246 25.11 -65.68 31.53
C TRP A 246 26.63 -65.83 31.70
N ASN A 247 27.10 -65.81 32.95
CA ASN A 247 28.51 -66.03 33.26
C ASN A 247 29.00 -67.43 32.85
N GLU A 248 28.13 -68.43 32.95
CA GLU A 248 28.45 -69.81 32.57
C GLU A 248 28.44 -69.98 31.05
N ASP A 249 27.46 -69.39 30.37
CA ASP A 249 27.37 -69.36 28.91
C ASP A 249 28.62 -68.69 28.31
N VAL A 250 28.99 -67.52 28.83
CA VAL A 250 30.19 -66.79 28.40
C VAL A 250 31.45 -67.62 28.67
N ARG A 251 31.58 -68.21 29.86
CA ARG A 251 32.71 -69.09 30.20
C ARG A 251 32.82 -70.26 29.23
N GLY A 252 31.72 -70.95 28.94
CA GLY A 252 31.70 -72.11 28.05
C GLY A 252 32.12 -71.75 26.62
N VAL A 253 31.72 -70.57 26.12
CA VAL A 253 32.17 -70.07 24.81
C VAL A 253 33.67 -69.79 24.81
N TYR A 254 34.20 -69.17 25.87
CA TYR A 254 35.63 -68.93 26.01
C TYR A 254 36.43 -70.23 26.13
N GLU A 255 35.98 -71.19 26.93
CA GLU A 255 36.65 -72.50 27.08
C GLU A 255 36.66 -73.28 25.77
N ARG A 256 35.56 -73.27 25.00
CA ARG A 256 35.52 -73.87 23.67
C ARG A 256 36.51 -73.19 22.72
N GLY A 257 36.49 -71.86 22.65
CA GLY A 257 37.39 -71.10 21.76
C GLY A 257 38.86 -71.30 22.11
N VAL A 258 39.22 -71.32 23.40
CA VAL A 258 40.58 -71.61 23.87
C VAL A 258 40.97 -73.06 23.57
N GLY A 259 40.05 -74.01 23.71
CA GLY A 259 40.26 -75.41 23.33
C GLY A 259 40.53 -75.58 21.83
N ASP A 260 39.74 -74.93 20.98
CA ASP A 260 39.92 -74.96 19.52
C ASP A 260 41.26 -74.32 19.12
N LEU A 261 41.65 -73.22 19.76
CA LEU A 261 42.97 -72.60 19.57
C LEU A 261 44.12 -73.49 20.04
N ALA A 262 43.94 -74.24 21.13
CA ALA A 262 44.94 -75.21 21.61
C ALA A 262 45.12 -76.37 20.62
N VAL A 263 44.03 -76.84 19.99
CA VAL A 263 44.09 -77.86 18.93
C VAL A 263 44.77 -77.31 17.68
N LEU A 264 44.37 -76.11 17.23
CA LEU A 264 44.95 -75.49 16.05
C LEU A 264 46.44 -75.18 16.22
N SER A 265 46.88 -74.76 17.41
CA SER A 265 48.30 -74.54 17.71
C SER A 265 49.10 -75.85 17.85
N GLY A 266 48.45 -77.00 17.97
CA GLY A 266 49.08 -78.29 18.23
C GLY A 266 49.51 -78.49 19.69
N ALA A 267 49.07 -77.62 20.60
CA ALA A 267 49.29 -77.77 22.05
C ALA A 267 48.35 -78.81 22.68
N ALA A 268 47.21 -79.07 22.05
CA ALA A 268 46.27 -80.12 22.40
C ALA A 268 45.95 -80.98 21.17
N GLN A 269 45.65 -82.26 21.38
CA GLN A 269 45.25 -83.18 20.31
C GLN A 269 43.78 -83.52 20.45
N ARG A 270 42.99 -83.29 19.40
CA ARG A 270 41.57 -83.63 19.36
C ARG A 270 41.45 -85.16 19.33
N LYS A 271 40.82 -85.77 20.34
CA LYS A 271 40.45 -87.20 20.30
C LYS A 271 39.31 -87.36 19.30
N GLU A 272 39.56 -88.07 18.21
CA GLU A 272 38.63 -88.18 17.09
C GLU A 272 37.49 -89.19 17.36
N ASP A 273 36.26 -88.71 17.13
CA ASP A 273 35.13 -89.47 16.61
C ASP A 273 34.58 -88.62 15.43
N GLY A 274 35.22 -88.65 14.25
CA GLY A 274 34.68 -87.97 13.05
C GLY A 274 35.68 -87.64 11.92
N ASP A 275 35.26 -87.96 10.70
CA ASP A 275 35.93 -88.07 9.38
C ASP A 275 36.52 -86.78 8.74
N HIS A 276 36.97 -85.80 9.53
CA HIS A 276 37.61 -84.57 9.00
C HIS A 276 38.95 -84.28 9.68
N ASP A 277 40.05 -84.70 9.03
CA ASP A 277 41.45 -84.51 9.43
C ASP A 277 41.87 -83.03 9.28
N VAL A 278 41.45 -82.19 10.22
CA VAL A 278 41.98 -80.82 10.39
C VAL A 278 43.21 -80.86 11.31
N GLY A 279 44.35 -81.23 10.74
CA GLY A 279 45.64 -81.24 11.46
C GLY A 279 46.04 -79.87 12.00
N SER A 280 46.91 -79.84 13.01
CA SER A 280 47.36 -78.58 13.62
C SER A 280 48.08 -77.67 12.62
N LEU A 281 48.20 -76.37 12.93
CA LEU A 281 48.91 -75.41 12.08
C LEU A 281 50.38 -75.82 11.91
N THR A 282 51.02 -76.35 12.95
CA THR A 282 52.40 -76.84 12.87
C THR A 282 52.52 -78.06 11.97
N GLU A 283 51.53 -78.96 12.01
CA GLU A 283 51.48 -80.13 11.14
C GLU A 283 51.23 -79.75 9.68
N THR A 284 50.28 -78.85 9.42
CA THR A 284 49.96 -78.37 8.06
C THR A 284 51.12 -77.59 7.46
N VAL A 285 51.78 -76.70 8.22
CA VAL A 285 53.01 -76.02 7.77
C VAL A 285 54.11 -77.03 7.46
N GLY A 286 54.28 -78.07 8.29
CA GLY A 286 55.24 -79.15 8.03
C GLY A 286 54.91 -79.97 6.78
N LYS A 287 53.63 -80.30 6.55
CA LYS A 287 53.14 -80.97 5.34
C LYS A 287 53.44 -80.11 4.10
N VAL A 288 53.18 -78.81 4.16
CA VAL A 288 53.44 -77.85 3.07
C VAL A 288 54.93 -77.68 2.78
N GLN A 289 55.79 -77.56 3.81
CA GLN A 289 57.24 -77.47 3.61
C GLN A 289 57.82 -78.74 2.99
N ARG A 290 57.38 -79.92 3.43
CA ARG A 290 57.79 -81.19 2.81
C ARG A 290 57.32 -81.28 1.37
N ALA A 291 56.06 -80.94 1.08
CA ALA A 291 55.54 -80.90 -0.29
C ALA A 291 56.31 -79.91 -1.17
N ARG A 292 56.69 -78.74 -0.63
CA ARG A 292 57.51 -77.76 -1.33
C ARG A 292 58.91 -78.28 -1.65
N ASN A 293 59.59 -78.92 -0.68
CA ASN A 293 60.93 -79.48 -0.91
C ASN A 293 60.88 -80.59 -1.97
N VAL A 294 59.90 -81.50 -1.87
CA VAL A 294 59.68 -82.54 -2.87
C VAL A 294 59.43 -81.91 -4.25
N ALA A 295 58.57 -80.90 -4.35
CA ALA A 295 58.32 -80.21 -5.61
C ALA A 295 59.59 -79.55 -6.18
N GLY A 296 60.45 -79.00 -5.34
CA GLY A 296 61.73 -78.42 -5.76
C GLY A 296 62.82 -79.44 -6.13
N GLU A 297 62.69 -80.70 -5.73
CA GLU A 297 63.58 -81.79 -6.18
C GLU A 297 63.17 -82.36 -7.55
N PHE A 298 61.96 -82.06 -8.03
CA PHE A 298 61.44 -82.47 -9.34
C PHE A 298 61.64 -81.43 -10.46
N GLU A 299 62.29 -80.29 -10.17
CA GLU A 299 62.63 -79.20 -11.11
C GLU A 299 64.14 -79.16 -11.39
#